data_AF-A0A227JIJ4-F1
#
_entry.id   AF-A0A227JIJ4-F1
#
_cell.length_a   1.000
_cell.length_b   1.000
_cell.length_c   1.000
_cell.angle_alpha   90.00
_cell.angle_beta   90.00
_cell.angle_gamma   90.00
#
_symmetry.space_group_name_H-M   'P 1'
#
loop_
_entity.id
_entity.type
_entity.pdbx_description
1 polymer ?
#
loop_
_entity_poly.entity_id
_entity_poly.type
_entity_poly.pdbx_seq_one_letter_code
_entity_poly.pdbx_strand_id
1 'polypeptide(L)'
;MLNTAIKTIRKAINKREVKTSDILGYHAGYINAPAYNKTEISWIITENDNTKALEQIENAMKSIIAYAEAYKSSELTHWNVEGFDRDSLNQESKLQELKNRVFEVAAYRGEQKVYLGYSSNGEILEKQNPRDSNGIVLTKESANFTHIKVFKQ
;
A
#
# COMPACT_ATOMS: atom_id res chain seq x y z
N MET A 1 14.07 41.61 -8.06
CA MET A 1 14.62 40.64 -7.09
C MET A 1 13.59 39.61 -6.57
N LEU A 2 12.27 39.88 -6.64
CA LEU A 2 11.22 38.92 -6.24
C LEU A 2 11.18 37.64 -7.12
N ASN A 3 11.35 37.79 -8.44
CA ASN A 3 11.31 36.67 -9.39
C ASN A 3 12.46 35.66 -9.21
N THR A 4 13.59 36.10 -8.66
CA THR A 4 14.74 35.23 -8.36
C THR A 4 14.46 34.41 -7.12
N ALA A 5 13.91 35.01 -6.06
CA ALA A 5 13.52 34.30 -4.84
C ALA A 5 12.43 33.25 -5.10
N ILE A 6 11.42 33.57 -5.92
CA ILE A 6 10.38 32.61 -6.32
C ILE A 6 10.96 31.46 -7.16
N LYS A 7 11.91 31.74 -8.06
CA LYS A 7 12.65 30.69 -8.81
C LYS A 7 13.51 29.82 -7.89
N THR A 8 14.14 30.40 -6.87
CA THR A 8 14.96 29.65 -5.90
C THR A 8 14.11 28.78 -4.97
N ILE A 9 12.94 29.26 -4.55
CA ILE A 9 11.96 28.46 -3.77
C ILE A 9 11.40 27.32 -4.63
N ARG A 10 11.06 27.58 -5.90
CA ARG A 10 10.66 26.52 -6.84
C ARG A 10 11.79 25.52 -7.16
N LYS A 11 13.06 25.92 -7.04
CA LYS A 11 14.24 25.05 -7.21
C LYS A 11 14.60 24.22 -5.98
N ALA A 12 14.18 24.63 -4.78
CA ALA A 12 14.57 23.97 -3.52
C ALA A 12 13.69 22.76 -3.19
N ILE A 13 12.49 22.66 -3.76
CA ILE A 13 11.68 21.43 -3.71
C ILE A 13 11.99 20.63 -5.00
N ASN A 14 13.26 20.29 -5.18
CA ASN A 14 13.61 19.15 -6.03
C ASN A 14 13.16 17.90 -5.27
N LYS A 15 11.86 17.61 -5.31
CA LYS A 15 11.37 16.27 -5.01
C LYS A 15 12.15 15.35 -5.95
N ARG A 16 12.94 14.45 -5.38
CA ARG A 16 13.64 13.45 -6.16
C ARG A 16 12.56 12.49 -6.66
N GLU A 17 12.02 12.79 -7.84
CA GLU A 17 11.11 11.90 -8.53
C GLU A 17 11.89 10.66 -8.96
N VAL A 18 11.90 9.65 -8.09
CA VAL A 18 12.36 8.32 -8.44
C VAL A 18 11.15 7.60 -9.00
N LYS A 19 11.24 7.23 -10.27
CA LYS A 19 10.26 6.34 -10.89
C LYS A 19 10.59 4.92 -10.52
N THR A 20 9.63 4.22 -9.96
CA THR A 20 9.76 2.81 -9.59
C THR A 20 8.59 2.02 -10.15
N SER A 21 8.83 0.75 -10.45
CA SER A 21 7.81 -0.20 -10.89
C SER A 21 7.08 -0.80 -9.71
N ASP A 22 5.75 -0.88 -9.80
CA ASP A 22 4.87 -1.52 -8.83
C ASP A 22 5.01 -3.05 -8.88
N ILE A 23 4.90 -3.72 -7.73
CA ILE A 23 4.86 -5.18 -7.66
C ILE A 23 3.48 -5.65 -8.11
N LEU A 24 3.42 -6.43 -9.19
CA LEU A 24 2.17 -7.01 -9.71
C LEU A 24 1.35 -7.79 -8.65
N GLY A 25 2.02 -8.38 -7.66
CA GLY A 25 1.40 -9.09 -6.54
C GLY A 25 0.53 -8.21 -5.63
N TYR A 26 0.84 -6.91 -5.48
CA TYR A 26 0.04 -6.00 -4.65
C TYR A 26 -1.37 -5.79 -5.24
N HIS A 27 -1.46 -5.57 -6.55
CA HIS A 27 -2.76 -5.34 -7.21
C HIS A 27 -3.63 -6.61 -7.21
N ALA A 28 -3.03 -7.78 -7.43
CA ALA A 28 -3.72 -9.06 -7.33
C ALA A 28 -4.18 -9.35 -5.88
N GLY A 29 -3.35 -9.04 -4.88
CA GLY A 29 -3.70 -9.16 -3.46
C GLY A 29 -4.84 -8.25 -3.04
N TYR A 30 -4.88 -7.03 -3.58
CA TYR A 30 -5.94 -6.07 -3.32
C TYR A 30 -7.31 -6.56 -3.84
N ILE A 31 -7.34 -7.16 -5.04
CA ILE A 31 -8.59 -7.68 -5.63
C ILE A 31 -9.14 -8.87 -4.82
N ASN A 32 -8.26 -9.68 -4.23
CA ASN A 32 -8.63 -10.85 -3.44
C ASN A 32 -8.75 -10.57 -1.93
N ALA A 33 -8.68 -9.29 -1.52
CA ALA A 33 -8.74 -8.92 -0.11
C ALA A 33 -10.11 -9.30 0.51
N PRO A 34 -10.15 -9.63 1.82
CA PRO A 34 -11.41 -9.93 2.52
C PRO A 34 -12.32 -8.70 2.56
N ALA A 35 -13.63 -8.94 2.68
CA ALA A 35 -14.60 -7.86 2.86
C ALA A 35 -14.37 -7.14 4.19
N TYR A 36 -14.35 -5.81 4.16
CA TYR A 36 -14.21 -4.96 5.33
C TYR A 36 -15.58 -4.47 5.79
N ASN A 37 -15.83 -4.46 7.11
CA ASN A 37 -17.11 -4.04 7.70
C ASN A 37 -16.98 -2.80 8.60
N LYS A 38 -15.75 -2.35 8.90
CA LYS A 38 -15.45 -1.19 9.74
C LYS A 38 -14.54 -0.23 8.99
N THR A 39 -14.77 1.05 9.18
CA THR A 39 -13.94 2.13 8.63
C THR A 39 -13.57 3.11 9.73
N GLU A 40 -12.28 3.34 9.92
CA GLU A 40 -11.73 4.38 10.79
C GLU A 40 -11.17 5.51 9.93
N ILE A 41 -11.41 6.76 10.32
CA ILE A 41 -10.90 7.95 9.60
C ILE A 41 -9.89 8.66 10.48
N SER A 42 -8.69 8.89 9.96
CA SER A 42 -7.65 9.67 10.63
C SER A 42 -7.31 10.92 9.81
N TRP A 43 -7.46 12.09 10.41
CA TRP A 43 -7.08 13.37 9.81
C TRP A 43 -5.60 13.65 10.02
N ILE A 44 -4.96 14.23 9.00
CA ILE A 44 -3.52 14.52 9.01
C ILE A 44 -3.36 16.02 9.14
N ILE A 45 -2.99 16.45 10.35
CA ILE A 45 -2.87 17.87 10.72
C ILE A 45 -1.41 18.23 10.98
N THR A 46 -0.65 17.30 11.54
CA THR A 46 0.76 17.47 11.90
C THR A 46 1.69 16.58 11.06
N GLU A 47 2.99 16.88 11.07
CA GLU A 47 4.01 16.03 10.46
C GLU A 47 4.07 14.62 11.09
N ASN A 48 3.77 14.53 12.38
CA ASN A 48 3.69 13.26 13.09
C ASN A 48 2.52 12.41 12.59
N ASP A 49 1.37 13.03 12.32
CA ASP A 49 0.22 12.33 11.74
C ASP A 49 0.53 11.82 10.34
N ASN A 50 1.27 12.59 9.54
CA ASN A 50 1.69 12.20 8.21
C ASN A 50 2.68 11.02 8.25
N THR A 51 3.60 11.00 9.23
CA THR A 51 4.50 9.85 9.46
C THR A 51 3.70 8.60 9.82
N LYS A 52 2.78 8.70 10.78
CA LYS A 52 1.92 7.57 11.18
C LYS A 52 1.05 7.09 10.03
N ALA A 53 0.55 7.99 9.19
CA ALA A 53 -0.25 7.64 8.04
C ALA A 53 0.56 6.84 7.02
N LEU A 54 1.81 7.25 6.73
CA LEU A 54 2.71 6.48 5.86
C LEU A 54 3.03 5.10 6.44
N GLU A 55 3.29 5.01 7.74
CA GLU A 55 3.50 3.71 8.41
C GLU A 55 2.26 2.80 8.32
N GLN A 56 1.06 3.36 8.50
CA GLN A 56 -0.19 2.60 8.35
C GLN A 56 -0.41 2.12 6.91
N ILE A 57 -0.12 2.97 5.91
CA ILE A 57 -0.18 2.60 4.49
C ILE A 57 0.82 1.48 4.21
N GLU A 58 2.07 1.59 4.68
CA GLU A 58 3.11 0.59 4.48
C GLU A 58 2.71 -0.76 5.09
N ASN A 59 2.21 -0.74 6.33
CA ASN A 59 1.74 -1.94 7.02
C ASN A 59 0.56 -2.61 6.30
N ALA A 60 -0.38 -1.80 5.78
CA ALA A 60 -1.49 -2.30 4.98
C ALA A 60 -0.99 -3.00 3.72
N MET A 61 -0.09 -2.36 2.97
CA MET A 61 0.51 -2.93 1.76
C MET A 61 1.24 -4.25 2.04
N LYS A 62 2.07 -4.28 3.08
CA LYS A 62 2.76 -5.51 3.52
C LYS A 62 1.79 -6.62 3.89
N SER A 63 0.70 -6.30 4.60
CA SER A 63 -0.31 -7.29 4.98
C SER A 63 -0.99 -7.90 3.75
N ILE A 64 -1.33 -7.08 2.76
CA ILE A 64 -1.95 -7.50 1.49
C ILE A 64 -1.00 -8.37 0.69
N ILE A 65 0.28 -8.00 0.59
CA ILE A 65 1.29 -8.79 -0.13
C ILE A 65 1.50 -10.15 0.55
N ALA A 66 1.67 -10.18 1.86
CA ALA A 66 1.86 -11.42 2.61
C ALA A 66 0.65 -12.37 2.45
N TYR A 67 -0.56 -11.81 2.46
CA TYR A 67 -1.78 -12.58 2.20
C TYR A 67 -1.83 -13.11 0.76
N ALA A 68 -1.51 -12.27 -0.24
CA ALA A 68 -1.51 -12.68 -1.65
C ALA A 68 -0.50 -13.80 -1.94
N GLU A 69 0.69 -13.73 -1.34
CA GLU A 69 1.72 -14.77 -1.45
C GLU A 69 1.26 -16.08 -0.81
N ALA A 70 0.67 -16.01 0.40
CA ALA A 70 0.11 -17.19 1.07
C ALA A 70 -1.05 -17.81 0.28
N TYR A 71 -1.93 -16.98 -0.28
CA TYR A 71 -3.06 -17.42 -1.10
C TYR A 71 -2.58 -18.13 -2.37
N LYS A 72 -1.62 -17.53 -3.09
CA LYS A 72 -1.02 -18.15 -4.28
C LYS A 72 -0.34 -19.48 -3.96
N SER A 73 0.39 -19.56 -2.85
CA SER A 73 1.00 -20.81 -2.40
C SER A 73 -0.06 -21.88 -2.13
N SER A 74 -1.15 -21.50 -1.45
CA SER A 74 -2.25 -22.42 -1.15
C SER A 74 -2.91 -22.94 -2.43
N GLU A 75 -3.22 -22.07 -3.40
CA GLU A 75 -3.79 -22.48 -4.70
C GLU A 75 -2.88 -23.45 -5.46
N LEU A 76 -1.57 -23.18 -5.54
CA LEU A 76 -0.62 -24.08 -6.21
C LEU A 76 -0.56 -25.47 -5.57
N THR A 77 -0.67 -25.55 -4.24
CA THR A 77 -0.74 -26.82 -3.51
C THR A 77 -2.06 -27.55 -3.77
N HIS A 78 -3.18 -26.84 -3.88
CA HIS A 78 -4.47 -27.44 -4.25
C HIS A 78 -4.48 -28.00 -5.68
N TRP A 79 -3.62 -27.48 -6.57
CA TRP A 79 -3.50 -27.98 -7.94
C TRP A 79 -2.53 -29.16 -8.07
N ASN A 80 -1.49 -29.23 -7.22
CA ASN A 80 -0.51 -30.31 -7.20
C ASN A 80 -0.91 -31.39 -6.16
N VAL A 81 -1.96 -32.16 -6.46
CA VAL A 81 -2.60 -33.14 -5.56
C VAL A 81 -1.88 -34.49 -5.54
N GLU A 82 -0.58 -34.53 -5.24
CA GLU A 82 0.13 -35.79 -4.90
C GLU A 82 0.89 -35.61 -3.58
N GLY A 83 0.23 -35.95 -2.47
CA GLY A 83 0.85 -36.01 -1.13
C GLY A 83 0.28 -35.01 -0.13
N PHE A 84 -0.89 -35.30 0.44
CA PHE A 84 -1.40 -34.58 1.60
C PHE A 84 -0.63 -35.04 2.85
N ASP A 85 0.31 -34.23 3.28
CA ASP A 85 0.95 -34.34 4.60
C ASP A 85 0.71 -33.03 5.39
N ARG A 86 0.97 -33.08 6.70
CA ARG A 86 0.77 -32.08 7.77
C ARG A 86 0.97 -30.58 7.42
N ASP A 87 1.64 -30.26 6.33
CA ASP A 87 1.93 -28.91 5.83
C ASP A 87 0.70 -28.18 5.24
N SER A 88 -0.29 -28.88 4.69
CA SER A 88 -1.50 -28.23 4.13
C SER A 88 -2.37 -27.56 5.20
N LEU A 89 -2.61 -28.25 6.33
CA LEU A 89 -3.33 -27.70 7.49
C LEU A 89 -2.62 -26.49 8.10
N ASN A 90 -1.28 -26.51 8.12
CA ASN A 90 -0.47 -25.38 8.58
C ASN A 90 -0.58 -24.18 7.64
N GLN A 91 -0.62 -24.43 6.32
CA GLN A 91 -0.80 -23.37 5.31
C GLN A 91 -2.20 -22.75 5.37
N GLU A 92 -3.25 -23.55 5.52
CA GLU A 92 -4.63 -23.06 5.62
C GLU A 92 -4.86 -22.26 6.92
N SER A 93 -4.30 -22.75 8.04
CA SER A 93 -4.29 -22.01 9.31
C SER A 93 -3.55 -20.67 9.19
N LYS A 94 -2.38 -20.67 8.53
CA LYS A 94 -1.61 -19.44 8.26
C LYS A 94 -2.35 -18.49 7.34
N LEU A 95 -3.05 -19.00 6.32
CA LEU A 95 -3.86 -18.19 5.41
C LEU A 95 -5.01 -17.52 6.16
N GLN A 96 -5.69 -18.24 7.06
CA GLN A 96 -6.77 -17.70 7.89
C GLN A 96 -6.25 -16.66 8.89
N GLU A 97 -5.09 -16.90 9.52
CA GLU A 97 -4.44 -15.93 10.40
C GLU A 97 -4.08 -14.64 9.65
N LEU A 98 -3.46 -14.76 8.47
CA LEU A 98 -3.13 -13.62 7.63
C LEU A 98 -4.38 -12.89 7.17
N LYS A 99 -5.42 -13.62 6.74
CA LYS A 99 -6.72 -13.05 6.35
C LYS A 99 -7.24 -12.14 7.45
N ASN A 100 -7.26 -12.58 8.71
CA ASN A 100 -7.75 -11.77 9.84
C ASN A 100 -6.90 -10.51 10.13
N ARG A 101 -5.67 -10.45 9.62
CA ARG A 101 -4.74 -9.32 9.81
C ARG A 101 -4.69 -8.38 8.62
N VAL A 102 -5.30 -8.72 7.48
CA VAL A 102 -5.37 -7.84 6.32
C VAL A 102 -6.31 -6.68 6.60
N PHE A 103 -5.83 -5.48 6.30
CA PHE A 103 -6.60 -4.25 6.32
C PHE A 103 -6.21 -3.38 5.11
N GLU A 104 -7.12 -2.52 4.67
CA GLU A 104 -6.86 -1.57 3.59
C GLU A 104 -6.69 -0.17 4.15
N VAL A 105 -5.81 0.62 3.53
CA VAL A 105 -5.73 2.06 3.78
C VAL A 105 -5.91 2.81 2.47
N ALA A 106 -6.88 3.72 2.44
CA ALA A 106 -7.06 4.68 1.36
C ALA A 106 -6.63 6.08 1.81
N ALA A 107 -5.70 6.70 1.08
CA ALA A 107 -5.23 8.05 1.35
C ALA A 107 -5.91 9.08 0.44
N TYR A 108 -6.10 10.30 0.97
CA TYR A 108 -6.84 11.37 0.29
C TYR A 108 -6.13 12.71 0.37
N ARG A 109 -6.20 13.49 -0.72
CA ARG A 109 -5.86 14.92 -0.77
C ARG A 109 -7.11 15.73 -1.05
N GLY A 110 -7.66 16.32 0.02
CA GLY A 110 -9.02 16.86 -0.02
C GLY A 110 -10.00 15.71 -0.28
N GLU A 111 -10.78 15.81 -1.35
CA GLU A 111 -11.75 14.79 -1.74
C GLU A 111 -11.18 13.72 -2.68
N GLN A 112 -9.97 13.93 -3.21
CA GLN A 112 -9.38 13.03 -4.21
C GLN A 112 -8.65 11.87 -3.54
N LYS A 113 -9.06 10.63 -3.87
CA LYS A 113 -8.33 9.41 -3.48
C LYS A 113 -7.00 9.36 -4.25
N VAL A 114 -5.91 9.17 -3.51
CA VAL A 114 -4.58 8.95 -4.10
C VAL A 114 -4.46 7.47 -4.47
N TYR A 115 -4.00 7.20 -5.69
CA TYR A 115 -3.70 5.83 -6.11
C TYR A 115 -2.31 5.45 -5.63
N LEU A 116 -2.25 4.36 -4.88
CA LEU A 116 -1.03 3.90 -4.25
C LEU A 116 -0.54 2.60 -4.89
N GLY A 117 0.77 2.39 -4.89
CA GLY A 117 1.44 1.15 -5.28
C GLY A 117 2.61 0.85 -4.34
N TYR A 118 3.22 -0.31 -4.51
CA TYR A 118 4.36 -0.74 -3.69
C TYR A 118 5.49 -1.24 -4.58
N SER A 119 6.68 -0.65 -4.47
CA SER A 119 7.83 -1.04 -5.28
C SER A 119 8.52 -2.29 -4.73
N SER A 120 9.29 -2.99 -5.59
CA SER A 120 10.14 -4.12 -5.17
C SER A 120 11.18 -3.76 -4.11
N ASN A 121 11.51 -2.47 -3.98
CA ASN A 121 12.44 -1.95 -2.98
C ASN A 121 11.75 -1.62 -1.64
N GLY A 122 10.45 -1.89 -1.53
CA GLY A 122 9.67 -1.62 -0.33
C GLY A 122 9.16 -0.19 -0.21
N GLU A 123 9.13 0.57 -1.31
CA GLU A 123 8.74 1.98 -1.32
C GLU A 123 7.26 2.15 -1.66
N ILE A 124 6.59 3.11 -1.01
CA ILE A 124 5.22 3.51 -1.35
C ILE A 124 5.27 4.39 -2.60
N LEU A 125 4.46 4.06 -3.59
CA LEU A 125 4.37 4.80 -4.85
C LEU A 125 3.03 5.53 -4.95
N GLU A 126 3.07 6.75 -5.47
CA GLU A 126 1.89 7.43 -6.02
C GLU A 126 1.77 7.14 -7.52
N LYS A 127 0.58 6.72 -7.94
CA LYS A 127 0.26 6.36 -9.32
C LYS A 127 -0.71 7.39 -9.90
N GLN A 128 -0.62 7.63 -11.20
CA GLN A 128 -1.58 8.50 -11.88
C GLN A 128 -2.93 7.78 -12.07
N ASN A 129 -2.88 6.46 -12.33
CA ASN A 129 -4.05 5.59 -12.43
C ASN A 129 -3.84 4.28 -11.64
N PRO A 130 -4.92 3.60 -11.21
CA PRO A 130 -4.82 2.34 -10.47
C PRO A 130 -4.03 1.25 -11.19
N ARG A 131 -4.11 1.21 -12.52
CA ARG A 131 -3.53 0.16 -13.37
C ARG A 131 -2.11 0.46 -13.86
N ASP A 132 -1.58 1.64 -13.57
CA ASP A 132 -0.24 2.01 -14.05
C ASP A 132 0.80 1.07 -13.44
N SER A 133 1.78 0.60 -14.22
CA SER A 133 2.85 -0.24 -13.67
C SER A 133 3.96 0.56 -13.01
N ASN A 134 3.94 1.89 -13.17
CA ASN A 134 4.94 2.81 -12.66
C ASN A 134 4.29 3.84 -11.72
N GLY A 135 5.07 4.32 -10.76
CA GLY A 135 4.66 5.42 -9.87
C GLY A 135 5.85 6.24 -9.40
N ILE A 136 5.56 7.30 -8.66
CA ILE A 136 6.54 8.20 -8.04
C ILE A 136 6.64 7.86 -6.56
N VAL A 137 7.86 7.70 -6.03
CA VAL A 137 8.06 7.42 -4.60
C VAL A 137 7.47 8.52 -3.72
N LEU A 138 6.63 8.12 -2.76
CA LEU A 138 6.10 8.98 -1.73
C LEU A 138 7.05 9.04 -0.53
N THR A 139 7.37 10.26 -0.12
CA THR A 139 8.15 10.58 1.09
C THR A 139 7.28 11.41 2.03
N LYS A 140 7.76 11.65 3.24
CA LYS A 140 7.07 12.51 4.22
C LYS A 140 6.81 13.91 3.65
N GLU A 141 7.73 14.41 2.83
CA GLU A 141 7.67 15.74 2.21
C GLU A 141 6.82 15.77 0.92
N SER A 142 6.54 14.61 0.31
CA SER A 142 5.79 14.53 -0.94
C SER A 142 4.36 14.01 -0.79
N ALA A 143 4.07 13.22 0.27
CA ALA A 143 2.78 12.60 0.52
C ALA A 143 1.62 13.61 0.63
N ASN A 144 1.77 14.64 1.49
CA ASN A 144 0.81 15.74 1.65
C ASN A 144 -0.65 15.29 1.74
N PHE A 145 -0.91 14.20 2.47
CA PHE A 145 -2.26 13.68 2.66
C PHE A 145 -3.06 14.57 3.61
N THR A 146 -4.35 14.69 3.36
CA THR A 146 -5.30 15.37 4.26
C THR A 146 -5.92 14.43 5.28
N HIS A 147 -6.18 13.19 4.86
CA HIS A 147 -6.71 12.14 5.73
C HIS A 147 -6.46 10.76 5.11
N ILE A 148 -6.57 9.74 5.95
CA ILE A 148 -6.62 8.34 5.54
C ILE A 148 -7.88 7.68 6.07
N LYS A 149 -8.38 6.68 5.35
CA LYS A 149 -9.43 5.78 5.79
C LYS A 149 -8.85 4.38 5.92
N VAL A 150 -8.99 3.77 7.09
CA VAL A 150 -8.53 2.42 7.39
C VAL A 150 -9.74 1.49 7.40
N PHE A 151 -9.76 0.51 6.50
CA PHE A 151 -10.83 -0.48 6.38
C PHE A 151 -10.39 -1.79 7.04
N LYS A 152 -11.20 -2.28 7.97
CA LYS A 152 -10.93 -3.49 8.75
C LYS A 152 -12.15 -4.42 8.73
N GLN A 153 -11.91 -5.68 9.11
CA GLN A 153 -12.92 -6.71 9.34
C GLN A 153 -13.68 -6.57 10.67
#